data_AF-A0A822L8T3-F1
#
_entry.id   AF-A0A822L8T3-F1
#
_cell.length_a   1.000
_cell.length_b   1.000
_cell.length_c   1.000
_cell.angle_alpha   90.00
_cell.angle_beta   90.00
_cell.angle_gamma   90.00
#
_symmetry.space_group_name_H-M   'P 1'
#
loop_
_entity.id
_entity.type
_entity.pdbx_description
1 polymer ?
#
loop_
_entity_poly.entity_id
_entity_poly.type
_entity_poly.pdbx_seq_one_letter_code
_entity_poly.pdbx_strand_id
1 'polypeptide(L)'
;MNTTTNPEPLTGLELIEKVKQLGNLSKEEKARECGYYTMTKNGIERVNMMKFLNALIDAEGIDLDSSANGHGRGGRSASYRISVQSNNNLLIGSAYTKKMGLKPGDEFEITLGRKHIHLKQVGASDDDE
;
A
#
# COMPACT_ATOMS: atom_id res chain seq x y z
N MET A 1 -2.06 -33.16 6.00
CA MET A 1 -1.08 -32.16 6.48
C MET A 1 -0.67 -31.34 5.27
N ASN A 2 -1.23 -30.15 5.07
CA ASN A 2 -0.98 -29.34 3.87
C ASN A 2 0.07 -28.29 4.18
N THR A 3 1.34 -28.66 4.03
CA THR A 3 2.46 -27.73 4.14
C THR A 3 2.54 -26.91 2.85
N THR A 4 2.02 -25.69 2.86
CA THR A 4 2.38 -24.67 1.87
C THR A 4 3.84 -24.30 2.13
N THR A 5 4.76 -24.87 1.35
CA THR A 5 6.17 -24.49 1.36
C THR A 5 6.30 -23.15 0.65
N ASN A 6 6.72 -22.13 1.39
CA ASN A 6 7.06 -20.83 0.82
C ASN A 6 8.59 -20.71 0.91
N PRO A 7 9.31 -20.77 -0.22
CA PRO A 7 10.76 -20.62 -0.21
C PRO A 7 11.15 -19.23 0.33
N GLU A 8 12.28 -19.16 1.03
CA GLU A 8 12.89 -17.87 1.37
C GLU A 8 13.58 -17.31 0.11
N PRO A 9 13.13 -16.15 -0.42
CA PRO A 9 13.68 -15.60 -1.65
C PRO A 9 15.05 -14.95 -1.42
N LEU A 10 15.97 -15.09 -2.38
CA LEU A 10 17.26 -14.42 -2.38
C LEU A 10 17.08 -12.90 -2.53
N THR A 11 17.87 -12.10 -1.83
CA THR A 11 17.80 -10.62 -1.90
C THR A 11 19.19 -10.00 -1.99
N GLY A 12 19.27 -8.71 -2.35
CA GLY A 12 20.55 -7.98 -2.38
C GLY A 12 21.59 -8.60 -3.32
N LEU A 13 22.85 -8.63 -2.88
CA LEU A 13 23.97 -9.14 -3.68
C LEU A 13 23.81 -10.60 -4.09
N GLU A 14 23.28 -11.45 -3.20
CA GLU A 14 23.07 -12.88 -3.47
C GLU A 14 22.09 -13.10 -4.63
N LEU A 15 21.06 -12.26 -4.73
CA LEU A 15 20.10 -12.28 -5.84
C LEU A 15 20.78 -11.94 -7.16
N ILE A 16 21.61 -10.89 -7.19
CA ILE A 16 22.31 -10.45 -8.40
C ILE A 16 23.29 -11.52 -8.87
N GLU A 17 24.06 -12.10 -7.95
CA GLU A 17 25.02 -13.16 -8.27
C GLU A 17 24.32 -14.39 -8.83
N LYS A 18 23.23 -14.83 -8.20
CA LYS A 18 22.45 -15.97 -8.69
C LYS A 18 21.86 -15.69 -10.06
N VAL A 19 21.26 -14.52 -10.29
CA VAL A 19 20.68 -14.15 -11.59
C VAL A 19 21.71 -14.11 -12.71
N LYS A 20 22.95 -13.69 -12.41
CA LYS A 20 24.09 -13.76 -13.35
C LYS A 20 24.48 -15.20 -13.65
N GLN A 21 24.55 -16.08 -12.66
CA GLN A 21 24.85 -17.51 -12.84
C GLN A 21 23.80 -18.23 -13.70
N LEU A 22 22.53 -17.83 -13.60
CA LEU A 22 21.41 -18.42 -14.34
C LEU A 22 21.39 -18.02 -15.84
N GLY A 23 22.29 -17.14 -16.29
CA GLY A 23 22.58 -16.94 -17.72
C GLY A 23 21.37 -16.58 -18.58
N ASN A 24 21.06 -17.45 -19.55
CA ASN A 24 20.03 -17.24 -20.58
C ASN A 24 18.62 -17.77 -20.21
N LEU A 25 18.39 -18.19 -18.96
CA LEU A 25 17.05 -18.56 -18.52
C LEU A 25 16.05 -17.41 -18.67
N SER A 26 14.78 -17.76 -18.87
CA SER A 26 13.70 -16.77 -18.89
C SER A 26 13.57 -16.07 -17.54
N LYS A 27 12.96 -14.89 -17.53
CA LYS A 27 12.76 -14.12 -16.30
C LYS A 27 11.97 -14.91 -15.25
N GLU A 28 11.00 -15.73 -15.68
CA GLU A 28 10.17 -16.55 -14.80
C GLU A 28 10.93 -17.73 -14.20
N GLU A 29 11.77 -18.39 -14.99
CA GLU A 29 12.65 -19.45 -14.48
C GLU A 29 13.68 -18.88 -13.49
N LYS A 30 14.25 -17.72 -13.79
CA LYS A 30 15.16 -17.04 -12.86
C LYS A 30 14.47 -16.68 -11.55
N ALA A 31 13.25 -16.15 -11.61
CA ALA A 31 12.46 -15.84 -10.43
C ALA A 31 12.18 -17.10 -9.59
N ARG A 32 11.83 -18.22 -10.21
CA ARG A 32 11.64 -19.51 -9.54
C ARG A 32 12.90 -19.97 -8.82
N GLU A 33 14.03 -20.02 -9.53
CA GLU A 33 15.34 -20.43 -8.99
C GLU A 33 15.86 -19.51 -7.88
N CYS A 34 15.41 -18.25 -7.85
CA CYS A 34 15.72 -17.29 -6.80
C CYS A 34 14.71 -17.29 -5.64
N GLY A 35 13.74 -18.21 -5.63
CA GLY A 35 12.76 -18.37 -4.54
C GLY A 35 11.55 -17.43 -4.61
N TYR A 36 11.28 -16.81 -5.75
CA TYR A 36 10.14 -15.91 -5.94
C TYR A 36 8.90 -16.64 -6.45
N TYR A 37 8.54 -17.73 -5.80
CA TYR A 37 7.31 -18.47 -6.10
C TYR A 37 6.58 -18.88 -4.83
N THR A 38 5.32 -19.23 -4.98
CA THR A 38 4.48 -19.78 -3.92
C THR A 38 3.86 -21.09 -4.38
N MET A 39 3.78 -22.07 -3.48
CA MET A 39 3.01 -23.29 -3.73
C MET A 39 1.58 -23.14 -3.23
N THR A 40 0.63 -23.40 -4.11
CA THR A 40 -0.79 -23.43 -3.76
C THR A 40 -1.15 -24.75 -3.08
N LYS A 41 -2.31 -24.80 -2.41
CA LYS A 41 -2.84 -26.02 -1.78
C LYS A 41 -3.01 -27.20 -2.76
N ASN A 42 -3.10 -26.91 -4.05
CA ASN A 42 -3.26 -27.90 -5.12
C ASN A 42 -1.92 -28.32 -5.75
N GLY A 43 -0.78 -27.91 -5.18
CA GLY A 43 0.54 -28.21 -5.73
C GLY A 43 0.96 -27.35 -6.92
N ILE A 44 0.12 -26.40 -7.34
CA ILE A 44 0.43 -25.51 -8.48
C ILE A 44 1.38 -24.41 -7.99
N GLU A 45 2.49 -24.27 -8.69
CA GLU A 45 3.48 -23.22 -8.47
C GLU A 45 3.04 -21.89 -9.11
N ARG A 46 3.16 -20.79 -8.36
CA ARG A 46 2.89 -19.44 -8.86
C ARG A 46 4.08 -18.53 -8.59
N VAL A 47 4.73 -18.09 -9.66
CA VAL A 47 5.85 -17.15 -9.61
C VAL A 47 5.32 -15.73 -9.35
N ASN A 48 5.96 -15.01 -8.44
CA ASN A 48 5.68 -13.60 -8.15
C ASN A 48 6.71 -12.71 -8.84
N MET A 49 6.47 -12.43 -10.14
CA MET A 49 7.38 -11.64 -10.97
C MET A 49 7.54 -10.20 -10.47
N MET A 50 6.49 -9.58 -9.93
CA MET A 50 6.59 -8.22 -9.38
C MET A 50 7.57 -8.17 -8.20
N LYS A 51 7.48 -9.14 -7.28
CA LYS A 51 8.38 -9.21 -6.12
C LYS A 51 9.83 -9.46 -6.55
N PHE A 52 10.05 -10.31 -7.56
CA PHE A 52 11.38 -10.58 -8.11
C PHE A 52 12.02 -9.34 -8.75
N LEU A 53 11.27 -8.63 -9.59
CA LEU A 53 11.78 -7.44 -10.28
C LEU A 53 12.07 -6.30 -9.30
N ASN A 54 11.20 -6.08 -8.31
CA ASN A 54 11.45 -5.07 -7.28
C ASN A 54 12.72 -5.39 -6.49
N ALA A 55 12.92 -6.66 -6.11
CA ALA A 55 14.13 -7.04 -5.38
C ALA A 55 15.41 -6.89 -6.20
N LEU A 56 15.35 -7.03 -7.54
CA LEU A 56 16.49 -6.73 -8.41
C LEU A 56 16.81 -5.23 -8.46
N ILE A 57 15.77 -4.41 -8.57
CA ILE A 57 15.90 -2.94 -8.55
C ILE A 57 16.49 -2.48 -7.21
N ASP A 58 15.96 -3.00 -6.10
CA ASP A 58 16.45 -2.72 -4.75
C ASP A 58 17.92 -3.16 -4.59
N ALA A 59 18.27 -4.34 -5.11
CA ALA A 59 19.63 -4.86 -5.04
C ALA A 59 20.64 -4.06 -5.88
N GLU A 60 20.20 -3.47 -7.00
CA GLU A 60 21.02 -2.57 -7.82
C GLU A 60 21.16 -1.17 -7.20
N GLY A 61 20.50 -0.91 -6.06
CA GLY A 61 20.54 0.38 -5.38
C GLY A 61 19.78 1.48 -6.12
N ILE A 62 18.89 1.10 -7.04
CA ILE A 62 18.01 2.03 -7.73
C ILE A 62 16.82 2.29 -6.81
N ASP A 63 16.85 3.41 -6.10
CA ASP A 63 15.70 3.87 -5.32
C ASP A 63 14.61 4.35 -6.29
N LEU A 64 13.71 3.45 -6.67
CA LEU A 64 12.45 3.81 -7.33
C LEU A 64 11.50 4.42 -6.32
N ASP A 65 11.85 5.61 -5.84
CA ASP A 65 11.03 6.51 -5.05
C ASP A 65 10.20 5.82 -3.95
N SER A 66 10.85 5.69 -2.78
CA SER A 66 10.24 5.84 -1.46
C SER A 66 9.50 4.63 -0.85
N SER A 67 10.24 3.95 0.02
CA SER A 67 9.75 3.54 1.34
C SER A 67 8.52 2.64 1.37
N ALA A 68 8.76 1.35 1.09
CA ALA A 68 8.06 0.24 1.73
C ALA A 68 8.35 0.13 3.25
N ASN A 69 8.82 1.19 3.91
CA ASN A 69 9.06 1.30 5.34
C ASN A 69 8.15 2.37 5.95
N GLY A 70 6.91 1.98 6.25
CA GLY A 70 6.00 2.81 7.05
C GLY A 70 4.55 2.76 6.57
N HIS A 71 3.77 1.83 7.14
CA HIS A 71 2.30 1.85 7.14
C HIS A 71 1.57 1.88 5.78
N GLY A 72 1.27 0.67 5.29
CA GLY A 72 -0.04 0.34 4.73
C GLY A 72 -0.44 1.07 3.46
N ARG A 73 -0.32 0.36 2.33
CA ARG A 73 -1.20 0.50 1.14
C ARG A 73 -1.54 1.96 0.85
N GLY A 74 -0.57 2.69 0.27
CA GLY A 74 -0.63 4.11 -0.09
C GLY A 74 -2.06 4.59 -0.36
N GLY A 75 -2.64 5.22 0.67
CA GLY A 75 -3.94 5.84 0.55
C GLY A 75 -3.88 6.92 -0.52
N ARG A 76 -4.99 7.12 -1.23
CA ARG A 76 -5.15 8.23 -2.16
C ARG A 76 -4.72 9.53 -1.47
N SER A 77 -3.77 10.24 -2.07
CA SER A 77 -3.41 11.60 -1.66
C SER A 77 -4.65 12.49 -1.62
N ALA A 78 -4.76 13.35 -0.61
CA ALA A 78 -5.88 14.27 -0.48
C ALA A 78 -5.93 15.22 -1.69
N SER A 79 -6.91 15.04 -2.57
CA SER A 79 -7.16 15.90 -3.74
C SER A 79 -7.84 17.23 -3.40
N TYR A 80 -8.18 17.43 -2.12
CA TYR A 80 -9.01 18.50 -1.56
C TYR A 80 -10.33 18.72 -2.33
N ARG A 81 -10.80 17.66 -3.02
CA ARG A 81 -12.03 17.64 -3.80
C ARG A 81 -12.73 16.30 -3.63
N ILE A 82 -14.03 16.34 -3.41
CA ILE A 82 -14.90 15.16 -3.29
C ILE A 82 -16.15 15.37 -4.14
N SER A 83 -16.65 14.30 -4.72
CA SER A 83 -17.90 14.28 -5.49
C SER A 83 -18.99 13.58 -4.70
N VAL A 84 -20.23 14.01 -4.89
CA VAL A 84 -21.40 13.34 -4.31
C VAL A 84 -21.45 11.91 -4.86
N GLN A 85 -21.57 10.94 -3.96
CA GLN A 85 -21.65 9.53 -4.32
C GLN A 85 -23.03 9.18 -4.90
N SER A 86 -23.18 8.03 -5.54
CA SER A 86 -24.46 7.58 -6.13
C SER A 86 -25.57 7.38 -5.10
N ASN A 87 -25.24 7.20 -3.84
CA ASN A 87 -26.17 7.14 -2.71
C ASN A 87 -26.50 8.53 -2.13
N ASN A 88 -26.10 9.61 -2.80
CA ASN A 88 -26.27 11.01 -2.39
C ASN A 88 -25.50 11.44 -1.13
N ASN A 89 -24.53 10.64 -0.69
CA ASN A 89 -23.69 10.98 0.47
C ASN A 89 -22.41 11.70 0.05
N LEU A 90 -21.91 12.52 0.97
CA LEU A 90 -20.61 13.17 0.90
C LEU A 90 -19.70 12.55 1.96
N LEU A 91 -18.68 11.80 1.55
CA LEU A 91 -17.77 11.10 2.45
C LEU A 91 -16.44 11.86 2.58
N ILE A 92 -16.05 12.21 3.80
CA ILE A 92 -14.71 12.73 4.10
C ILE A 92 -13.73 11.57 4.24
N GLY A 93 -12.71 11.54 3.38
CA GLY A 93 -11.67 10.51 3.42
C GLY A 93 -10.78 10.60 4.67
N SER A 94 -10.21 9.47 5.07
CA SER A 94 -9.36 9.37 6.27
C SER A 94 -8.09 10.23 6.24
N ALA A 95 -7.64 10.67 5.06
CA ALA A 95 -6.52 11.59 4.93
C ALA A 95 -6.80 12.94 5.61
N TYR A 96 -8.05 13.44 5.55
CA TYR A 96 -8.43 14.70 6.19
C TYR A 96 -8.63 14.52 7.69
N THR A 97 -9.36 13.49 8.10
CA THR A 97 -9.66 13.25 9.52
C THR A 97 -8.40 12.96 10.34
N LYS A 98 -7.43 12.22 9.77
CA LYS A 98 -6.10 12.02 10.38
C LYS A 98 -5.31 13.32 10.50
N LYS A 99 -5.34 14.18 9.48
CA LYS A 99 -4.65 15.47 9.49
C LYS A 99 -5.24 16.42 10.54
N MET A 100 -6.54 16.32 10.79
CA MET A 100 -7.26 17.03 11.85
C MET A 100 -7.17 16.35 13.22
N GLY A 101 -6.52 15.18 13.33
CA GLY A 101 -6.37 14.46 14.60
C GLY A 101 -7.67 13.87 15.17
N LEU A 102 -8.70 13.70 14.34
CA LEU A 102 -10.02 13.24 14.78
C LEU A 102 -10.00 11.78 15.21
N LYS A 103 -10.78 11.48 16.25
CA LYS A 103 -10.93 10.15 16.84
C LYS A 103 -12.33 9.60 16.60
N PRO A 104 -12.50 8.27 16.60
CA PRO A 104 -13.84 7.68 16.61
C PRO A 104 -14.63 8.17 17.83
N GLY A 105 -15.82 8.71 17.58
CA GLY A 105 -16.66 9.32 18.62
C GLY A 105 -16.68 10.85 18.60
N ASP A 106 -15.79 11.50 17.85
CA ASP A 106 -15.86 12.95 17.65
C ASP A 106 -17.13 13.31 16.86
N GLU A 107 -17.88 14.28 17.37
CA GLU A 107 -19.14 14.75 16.79
C GLU A 107 -19.00 16.13 16.18
N PHE A 108 -19.79 16.40 15.14
CA PHE A 108 -19.81 17.68 14.45
C PHE A 108 -21.24 18.17 14.30
N GLU A 109 -21.45 19.45 14.60
CA GLU A 109 -22.67 20.17 14.24
C GLU A 109 -22.59 20.59 12.77
N ILE A 110 -23.69 20.35 12.03
CA ILE A 110 -23.80 20.65 10.61
C ILE A 110 -24.65 21.90 10.42
N THR A 111 -24.05 22.95 9.85
CA THR A 111 -24.78 24.16 9.44
C THR A 111 -24.78 24.29 7.93
N LEU A 112 -25.96 24.46 7.34
CA LEU A 112 -26.14 24.61 5.89
C LEU A 112 -26.16 26.09 5.51
N GLY A 113 -25.24 26.49 4.63
CA GLY A 113 -25.29 27.77 3.93
C GLY A 113 -25.81 27.62 2.49
N ARG A 114 -25.89 28.73 1.76
CA ARG A 114 -26.43 28.74 0.38
C ARG A 114 -25.64 27.87 -0.61
N LYS A 115 -24.33 27.71 -0.42
CA LYS A 115 -23.41 26.94 -1.30
C LYS A 115 -22.31 26.18 -0.54
N HIS A 116 -22.38 26.12 0.78
CA HIS A 116 -21.35 25.49 1.61
C HIS A 116 -22.02 24.77 2.79
N ILE A 117 -21.33 23.77 3.31
CA ILE A 117 -21.68 23.07 4.54
C ILE A 117 -20.57 23.39 5.53
N HIS A 118 -20.93 23.92 6.70
CA HIS A 118 -20.00 24.11 7.81
C HIS A 118 -20.15 22.93 8.77
N LEU A 119 -19.00 22.41 9.22
CA LEU A 119 -18.89 21.38 10.23
C LEU A 119 -18.15 22.00 11.42
N LYS A 120 -18.83 22.20 12.55
CA LYS A 120 -18.20 22.66 13.81
C LYS A 120 -18.06 21.46 14.74
N GLN A 121 -16.84 21.17 15.21
CA GLN A 121 -16.65 20.07 16.16
C GLN A 121 -17.33 20.41 17.48
N VAL A 122 -18.13 19.48 18.00
CA VAL A 122 -18.82 19.66 19.28
C VAL A 122 -17.87 19.29 20.41
N GLY A 123 -17.78 20.15 21.43
CA GLY A 123 -16.97 19.88 22.62
C GLY A 123 -15.47 20.15 22.48
N ALA A 124 -15.01 20.64 21.31
CA ALA A 124 -13.75 21.37 21.26
C ALA A 124 -13.97 22.70 21.99
N SER A 125 -13.31 22.91 23.11
CA SER A 125 -13.34 24.19 23.84
C SER A 125 -13.03 25.31 22.85
N ASP A 126 -13.89 26.33 22.77
CA ASP A 126 -13.63 27.58 22.04
C ASP A 126 -12.53 28.38 22.79
N ASP A 127 -11.35 27.79 23.05
CA ASP A 127 -10.22 28.43 23.74
C ASP A 127 -9.22 29.09 22.75
N ASP A 128 -9.52 29.08 21.45
CA ASP A 128 -8.75 29.78 20.43
C ASP A 128 -9.64 30.79 19.67
N GLU A 129 -10.18 31.79 20.38
CA GLU A 129 -10.56 33.09 19.80
C GLU A 129 -10.29 34.26 20.77
#